data_AF-A0A1N6HMG3-F1
#
_entry.id   AF-A0A1N6HMG3-F1
#
_cell.length_a   1.000
_cell.length_b   1.000
_cell.length_c   1.000
_cell.angle_alpha   90.00
_cell.angle_beta   90.00
_cell.angle_gamma   90.00
#
_symmetry.space_group_name_H-M   'P 1'
#
loop_
_entity.id
_entity.type
_entity.pdbx_description
1 polymer ?
#
loop_
_entity_poly.entity_id
_entity_poly.type
_entity_poly.pdbx_seq_one_letter_code
_entity_poly.pdbx_strand_id
1 'polypeptide(L)'
;MARADADERRFDTPKGTRRAPSFRGSGDSDRFGRFTEWVARGMGTPGFLLGLSVFAIGWMVWNTFAPEEWRFDSIAIGFTALTLVLSLQASYAAPLILLAQNRQDDRDRVQIEQDRQRAERNLADTEYLAREVVALRLAMKDLASREFIRSELRAIIEELDRRDEEDAEHAGR
;
A
#
# COMPACT_ATOMS: atom_id res chain seq x y z
N MET A 1 -12.45 -50.22 -24.19
CA MET A 1 -11.31 -49.30 -24.32
C MET A 1 -11.78 -47.91 -23.92
N ALA A 2 -11.08 -47.30 -22.96
CA ALA A 2 -11.11 -45.88 -22.56
C ALA A 2 -12.41 -45.26 -21.99
N ARG A 3 -12.53 -45.26 -20.65
CA ARG A 3 -13.06 -44.12 -19.86
C ARG A 3 -12.46 -44.16 -18.44
N ALA A 4 -11.22 -43.73 -18.33
CA ALA A 4 -10.56 -43.44 -17.06
C ALA A 4 -9.61 -42.28 -17.32
N ASP A 5 -10.07 -41.03 -17.21
CA ASP A 5 -9.23 -39.83 -17.38
C ASP A 5 -9.90 -38.53 -16.86
N ALA A 6 -10.70 -38.59 -15.79
CA ALA A 6 -11.37 -37.38 -15.26
C ALA A 6 -11.21 -37.13 -13.76
N ASP A 7 -10.38 -37.92 -13.06
CA ASP A 7 -10.30 -37.84 -11.58
C ASP A 7 -8.90 -37.46 -11.06
N GLU A 8 -8.01 -36.95 -11.92
CA GLU A 8 -6.59 -36.75 -11.57
C GLU A 8 -6.13 -35.28 -11.50
N ARG A 9 -7.07 -34.32 -11.44
CA ARG A 9 -6.72 -32.88 -11.37
C ARG A 9 -7.41 -32.11 -10.27
N ARG A 10 -7.51 -32.69 -9.08
CA ARG A 10 -7.86 -31.93 -7.88
C ARG A 10 -7.09 -32.49 -6.71
N PHE A 11 -6.60 -31.59 -5.86
CA PHE A 11 -5.80 -31.84 -4.66
C PHE A 11 -4.28 -31.79 -4.86
N ASP A 12 -3.81 -30.63 -5.32
CA ASP A 12 -2.55 -30.09 -4.81
C ASP A 12 -2.89 -28.95 -3.85
N THR A 13 -2.94 -29.25 -2.55
CA THR A 13 -3.11 -28.26 -1.49
C THR A 13 -1.85 -28.36 -0.63
N PRO A 14 -0.98 -27.33 -0.59
CA PRO A 14 0.29 -27.44 0.10
C PRO A 14 0.05 -27.64 1.61
N LYS A 15 0.41 -28.83 2.10
CA LYS A 15 0.57 -29.12 3.53
C LYS A 15 1.76 -28.32 4.04
N GLY A 16 1.51 -27.21 4.73
CA GLY A 16 2.64 -26.42 5.20
C GLY A 16 2.39 -25.17 6.03
N THR A 17 1.33 -25.10 6.85
CA THR A 17 1.30 -24.09 7.92
C THR A 17 0.65 -24.68 9.16
N ARG A 18 1.46 -25.03 10.16
CA ARG A 18 0.99 -25.23 11.53
C ARG A 18 0.27 -23.95 11.94
N ARG A 19 -1.07 -23.95 11.92
CA ARG A 19 -1.87 -22.91 12.58
C ARG A 19 -1.54 -23.00 14.06
N ALA A 20 -0.73 -22.07 14.55
CA ALA A 20 -0.68 -21.77 15.97
C ALA A 20 -2.11 -21.54 16.47
N PRO A 21 -2.45 -21.97 17.71
CA PRO A 21 -3.78 -21.74 18.25
C PRO A 21 -3.99 -20.21 18.35
N SER A 22 -4.78 -19.67 17.42
CA SER A 22 -5.18 -18.27 17.45
C SER A 22 -6.15 -18.09 18.60
N PHE A 23 -5.65 -17.62 19.74
CA PHE A 23 -6.46 -17.15 20.85
C PHE A 23 -7.13 -15.82 20.44
N ARG A 24 -8.10 -15.88 19.52
CA ARG A 24 -8.97 -14.75 19.19
C ARG A 24 -10.12 -14.72 20.19
N GLY A 25 -9.85 -14.13 21.35
CA GLY A 25 -10.89 -13.64 22.23
C GLY A 25 -11.52 -12.38 21.63
N SER A 26 -12.50 -12.53 20.75
CA SER A 26 -13.19 -11.44 20.04
C SER A 26 -14.12 -10.57 20.92
N GLY A 27 -13.94 -10.57 22.24
CA GLY A 27 -14.79 -9.82 23.19
C GLY A 27 -14.15 -8.55 23.74
N ASP A 28 -12.83 -8.53 23.94
CA ASP A 28 -12.12 -7.45 24.66
C ASP A 28 -11.09 -6.70 23.79
N SER A 29 -10.82 -7.21 22.58
CA SER A 29 -9.87 -6.61 21.63
C SER A 29 -10.31 -5.24 21.11
N ASP A 30 -11.59 -4.92 21.17
CA ASP A 30 -12.15 -3.70 20.58
C ASP A 30 -11.98 -2.48 21.51
N ARG A 31 -12.08 -2.67 22.84
CA ARG A 31 -11.82 -1.60 23.83
C ARG A 31 -10.33 -1.36 24.03
N PHE A 32 -9.57 -2.44 24.22
CA PHE A 32 -8.12 -2.37 24.31
C PHE A 32 -7.53 -1.88 22.97
N GLY A 33 -8.08 -2.31 21.84
CA GLY A 33 -7.70 -1.86 20.50
C GLY A 33 -7.92 -0.36 20.30
N ARG A 34 -9.11 0.18 20.64
CA ARG A 34 -9.37 1.63 20.57
C ARG A 34 -8.49 2.44 21.51
N PHE A 35 -8.26 1.96 22.75
CA PHE A 35 -7.34 2.62 23.68
C PHE A 35 -5.92 2.63 23.13
N THR A 36 -5.45 1.50 22.58
CA THR A 36 -4.13 1.39 21.96
C THR A 36 -4.01 2.27 20.72
N GLU A 37 -5.06 2.41 19.92
CA GLU A 37 -5.09 3.28 18.73
C GLU A 37 -5.11 4.78 19.10
N TRP A 38 -5.74 5.14 20.23
CA TRP A 38 -5.67 6.48 20.80
C TRP A 38 -4.29 6.77 21.38
N VAL A 39 -3.71 5.84 22.15
CA VAL A 39 -2.35 5.94 22.69
C VAL A 39 -1.32 6.01 21.55
N ALA A 40 -1.46 5.21 20.49
CA ALA A 40 -0.56 5.21 19.34
C ALA A 40 -0.63 6.51 18.51
N ARG A 41 -1.81 7.14 18.42
CA ARG A 41 -1.96 8.48 17.81
C ARG A 41 -1.52 9.61 18.73
N GLY A 42 -1.64 9.41 20.05
CA GLY A 42 -1.31 10.39 21.08
C GLY A 42 0.19 10.45 21.44
N MET A 43 0.87 9.30 21.48
CA MET A 43 2.31 9.20 21.74
C MET A 43 3.11 9.89 20.63
N GLY A 44 3.50 11.14 20.86
CA GLY A 44 4.26 11.96 19.91
C GLY A 44 3.57 13.28 19.52
N THR A 45 2.30 13.47 19.92
CA THR A 45 1.60 14.75 19.70
C THR A 45 1.87 15.70 20.89
N PRO A 46 2.15 17.00 20.65
CA PRO A 46 2.35 17.98 21.73
C PRO A 46 1.20 18.06 22.74
N GLY A 47 -0.04 17.79 22.30
CA GLY A 47 -1.22 17.76 23.17
C GLY A 47 -1.19 16.66 24.24
N PHE A 48 -0.59 15.50 23.97
CA PHE A 48 -0.48 14.44 24.98
C PHE A 48 0.45 14.83 26.12
N LEU A 49 1.60 15.44 25.77
CA LEU A 49 2.56 15.97 26.75
C LEU A 49 1.91 17.06 27.62
N LEU A 50 1.17 17.98 27.00
CA LEU A 50 0.44 19.02 27.73
C LEU A 50 -0.59 18.41 28.71
N GLY A 51 -1.37 17.42 28.28
CA GLY A 51 -2.34 16.75 29.14
C GLY A 51 -1.67 16.06 30.35
N LEU A 52 -0.56 15.36 30.12
CA LEU A 52 0.22 14.71 31.18
C LEU A 52 0.81 15.75 32.16
N SER A 53 1.33 16.87 31.65
CA SER A 53 1.85 17.96 32.47
C SER A 53 0.75 18.62 33.32
N VAL A 54 -0.42 18.89 32.73
CA VAL A 54 -1.57 19.45 33.46
C VAL A 54 -2.05 18.48 34.54
N PHE A 55 -2.10 17.18 34.26
CA PHE A 55 -2.42 16.17 35.26
C PHE A 55 -1.41 16.18 36.43
N ALA A 56 -0.11 16.17 36.13
CA ALA A 56 0.93 16.21 37.17
C ALA A 56 0.86 17.48 38.02
N ILE A 57 0.68 18.65 37.39
CA ILE A 57 0.53 19.94 38.09
C ILE A 57 -0.75 19.94 38.93
N GLY A 58 -1.88 19.50 38.37
CA GLY A 58 -3.16 19.42 39.08
C GLY A 58 -3.09 18.49 40.29
N TRP A 59 -2.40 17.36 40.15
CA TRP A 59 -2.13 16.43 41.25
C TRP A 59 -1.32 17.07 42.37
N MET A 60 -0.23 17.76 42.02
CA MET A 60 0.60 18.48 42.99
C MET A 60 -0.20 19.57 43.71
N VAL A 61 -0.97 20.38 42.96
CA VAL A 61 -1.83 21.43 43.50
C VAL A 61 -2.86 20.83 44.47
N TRP A 62 -3.59 19.78 44.05
CA TRP A 62 -4.57 19.11 44.90
C TRP A 62 -3.95 18.59 46.19
N ASN A 63 -2.86 17.83 46.10
CA ASN A 63 -2.19 17.29 47.27
C ASN A 63 -1.40 18.33 48.10
N THR A 64 -1.24 19.56 47.59
CA THR A 64 -0.64 20.68 48.33
C THR A 64 -1.69 21.47 49.12
N PHE A 65 -2.85 21.76 48.50
CA PHE A 65 -3.87 22.64 49.08
C PHE A 65 -5.04 21.89 49.74
N ALA A 66 -5.18 20.58 49.55
CA ALA A 66 -6.21 19.79 50.23
C ALA A 66 -5.96 19.72 51.76
N PRO A 67 -7.02 19.57 52.59
CA PRO A 67 -6.89 19.36 54.03
C PRO A 67 -6.09 18.10 54.37
N GLU A 68 -5.28 18.13 55.45
CA GLU A 68 -4.37 17.04 55.84
C GLU A 68 -5.01 15.65 55.90
N GLU A 69 -6.29 15.57 56.26
CA GLU A 69 -7.02 14.30 56.34
C GLU A 69 -7.25 13.63 54.96
N TRP A 70 -7.18 14.40 53.87
CA TRP A 70 -7.42 13.93 52.50
C TRP A 70 -6.15 13.91 51.64
N ARG A 71 -5.00 14.30 52.21
CA ARG A 71 -3.70 14.32 51.53
C ARG A 71 -3.04 12.95 51.63
N PHE A 72 -3.18 12.15 50.57
CA PHE A 72 -2.52 10.86 50.48
C PHE A 72 -1.10 10.96 49.89
N ASP A 73 -0.80 12.03 49.14
CA ASP A 73 0.51 12.25 48.51
C ASP A 73 1.10 13.61 48.88
N SER A 74 1.37 13.78 50.18
CA SER A 74 1.75 15.06 50.77
C SER A 74 3.12 15.56 50.31
N ILE A 75 3.30 16.88 50.22
CA ILE A 75 4.58 17.50 49.81
C ILE A 75 5.74 17.13 50.74
N ALA A 76 5.43 16.85 52.02
CA ALA A 76 6.40 16.45 53.04
C ALA A 76 7.09 15.10 52.74
N ILE A 77 6.42 14.20 52.02
CA ILE A 77 6.99 12.92 51.57
C ILE A 77 7.51 12.98 50.13
N GLY A 78 7.51 14.16 49.49
CA GLY A 78 8.09 14.37 48.16
C GLY A 78 7.26 13.78 47.01
N PHE A 79 5.94 13.68 47.15
CA PHE A 79 5.04 13.10 46.13
C PHE A 79 5.41 11.64 45.74
N THR A 80 5.65 10.80 46.74
CA THR A 80 6.01 9.38 46.55
C THR A 80 4.99 8.63 45.70
N ALA A 81 3.68 8.88 45.88
CA ALA A 81 2.66 8.18 45.12
C ALA A 81 2.70 8.57 43.64
N LEU A 82 2.83 9.87 43.33
CA LEU A 82 3.03 10.35 41.96
C LEU A 82 4.27 9.71 41.32
N THR A 83 5.38 9.64 42.07
CA THR A 83 6.64 9.06 41.59
C THR A 83 6.50 7.56 41.29
N LEU A 84 5.81 6.82 42.15
CA LEU A 84 5.52 5.40 41.93
C LEU A 84 4.65 5.19 40.69
N VAL A 85 3.60 6.01 40.52
CA VAL A 85 2.72 5.94 39.34
C VAL A 85 3.47 6.27 38.05
N LEU A 86 4.30 7.32 38.03
CA LEU A 86 5.09 7.68 36.86
C LEU A 86 6.12 6.61 36.51
N SER A 87 6.75 6.01 37.51
CA SER A 87 7.70 4.90 37.31
C SER A 87 7.02 3.66 36.76
N LEU A 88 5.82 3.34 37.25
CA LEU A 88 4.98 2.25 36.72
C LEU A 88 4.53 2.54 35.27
N GLN A 89 4.12 3.78 34.99
CA GLN A 89 3.70 4.22 33.67
C GLN A 89 4.81 4.04 32.64
N ALA A 90 6.04 4.46 32.97
CA ALA A 90 7.20 4.27 32.10
C ALA A 90 7.49 2.78 31.84
N SER A 91 7.41 1.94 32.88
CA SER A 91 7.63 0.50 32.77
C SER A 91 6.59 -0.20 31.88
N TYR A 92 5.31 0.18 31.99
CA TYR A 92 4.24 -0.40 31.18
C TYR A 92 4.14 0.19 29.77
N ALA A 93 4.73 1.37 29.52
CA ALA A 93 4.79 1.94 28.18
C ALA A 93 5.62 1.07 27.23
N ALA A 94 6.76 0.54 27.68
CA ALA A 94 7.64 -0.29 26.85
C ALA A 94 6.94 -1.51 26.20
N PRO A 95 6.24 -2.40 26.93
CA PRO A 95 5.56 -3.54 26.34
C PRO A 95 4.38 -3.13 25.44
N LEU A 96 3.66 -2.05 25.76
CA LEU A 96 2.60 -1.53 24.89
C LEU A 96 3.16 -0.99 23.57
N ILE A 97 4.28 -0.26 23.63
CA ILE A 97 4.97 0.25 22.45
C ILE A 97 5.43 -0.90 21.57
N LEU A 98 5.99 -1.97 22.15
CA LEU A 98 6.40 -3.16 21.39
C LEU A 98 5.21 -3.82 20.67
N LEU A 99 4.05 -3.92 21.31
CA LEU A 99 2.83 -4.45 20.68
C LEU A 99 2.33 -3.54 19.55
N ALA A 100 2.42 -2.22 19.73
CA ALA A 100 2.06 -1.26 18.69
C ALA A 100 3.02 -1.32 17.49
N GLN A 101 4.32 -1.46 17.75
CA GLN A 101 5.37 -1.60 16.75
C GLN A 101 5.20 -2.89 15.94
N ASN A 102 4.99 -4.05 16.60
CA ASN A 102 4.73 -5.31 15.89
C ASN A 102 3.55 -5.19 14.90
N ARG A 103 2.49 -4.45 15.27
CA ARG A 103 1.35 -4.20 14.38
C ARG A 103 1.62 -3.19 13.27
N GLN A 104 2.60 -2.30 13.42
CA GLN A 104 3.07 -1.42 12.36
C GLN A 104 3.94 -2.22 11.39
N ASP A 105 4.92 -2.95 11.91
CA ASP A 105 5.83 -3.79 11.12
C ASP A 105 5.07 -4.83 10.27
N ASP A 106 4.01 -5.44 10.82
CA ASP A 106 3.14 -6.37 10.09
C ASP A 106 2.43 -5.68 8.91
N ARG A 107 1.96 -4.44 9.08
CA ARG A 107 1.31 -3.66 8.02
C ARG A 107 2.33 -3.24 6.96
N ASP A 108 3.48 -2.75 7.39
CA ASP A 108 4.57 -2.31 6.51
C ASP A 108 5.08 -3.48 5.67
N ARG A 109 5.19 -4.67 6.27
CA ARG A 109 5.54 -5.89 5.55
C ARG A 109 4.55 -6.23 4.43
N VAL A 110 3.24 -6.15 4.72
CA VAL A 110 2.20 -6.40 3.70
C VAL A 110 2.27 -5.36 2.58
N GLN A 111 2.50 -4.09 2.93
CA GLN A 111 2.63 -3.02 1.94
C GLN A 111 3.85 -3.23 1.03
N ILE A 112 5.01 -3.59 1.61
CA ILE A 112 6.23 -3.89 0.84
C ILE A 112 6.01 -5.06 -0.12
N GLU A 113 5.33 -6.13 0.32
CA GLU A 113 5.05 -7.28 -0.54
C GLU A 113 4.12 -6.89 -1.71
N GLN A 114 3.10 -6.07 -1.46
CA GLN A 114 2.22 -5.57 -2.51
C GLN A 114 2.95 -4.67 -3.50
N ASP A 115 3.81 -3.78 -3.01
CA ASP A 115 4.60 -2.88 -3.87
C ASP A 115 5.59 -3.68 -4.72
N ARG A 116 6.18 -4.75 -4.19
CA ARG A 116 7.01 -5.68 -4.96
C ARG A 116 6.22 -6.35 -6.08
N GLN A 117 5.03 -6.90 -5.77
CA GLN A 117 4.18 -7.53 -6.78
C GLN A 117 3.71 -6.54 -7.85
N ARG A 118 3.43 -5.29 -7.47
CA ARG A 118 3.11 -4.21 -8.41
C ARG A 118 4.30 -3.85 -9.29
N ALA A 119 5.51 -3.80 -8.75
CA ALA A 119 6.73 -3.53 -9.51
C ALA A 119 7.00 -4.64 -10.55
N GLU A 120 6.85 -5.91 -10.16
CA GLU A 120 6.92 -7.05 -11.08
C GLU A 120 5.82 -6.96 -12.17
N ARG A 121 4.59 -6.61 -11.75
CA ARG A 121 3.46 -6.09 -12.55
C ARG A 121 3.90 -5.18 -13.70
N ASN A 122 4.42 -4.03 -13.28
CA ASN A 122 4.78 -2.93 -14.15
C ASN A 122 5.95 -3.26 -15.08
N LEU A 123 6.92 -4.05 -14.61
CA LEU A 123 8.01 -4.52 -15.46
C LEU A 123 7.49 -5.39 -16.60
N ALA A 124 6.61 -6.35 -16.30
CA ALA A 124 6.01 -7.21 -17.32
C ALA A 124 5.17 -6.41 -18.33
N ASP A 125 4.36 -5.46 -17.87
CA ASP A 125 3.59 -4.58 -18.76
C ASP A 125 4.49 -3.71 -19.64
N THR A 126 5.59 -3.21 -19.08
CA THR A 126 6.57 -2.41 -19.84
C THR A 126 7.27 -3.25 -20.90
N GLU A 127 7.67 -4.49 -20.56
CA GLU A 127 8.24 -5.43 -21.53
C GLU A 127 7.23 -5.80 -22.63
N TYR A 128 5.96 -5.99 -22.27
CA TYR A 128 4.89 -6.25 -23.23
C TYR A 128 4.72 -5.07 -24.20
N LEU A 129 4.56 -3.85 -23.67
CA LEU A 129 4.46 -2.64 -24.48
C LEU A 129 5.69 -2.42 -25.36
N ALA A 130 6.89 -2.69 -24.86
CA ALA A 130 8.12 -2.59 -25.64
C ALA A 130 8.12 -3.57 -26.83
N ARG A 131 7.69 -4.82 -26.63
CA ARG A 131 7.55 -5.81 -27.71
C ARG A 131 6.50 -5.39 -28.73
N GLU A 132 5.36 -4.90 -28.26
CA GLU A 132 4.26 -4.46 -29.12
C GLU A 132 4.66 -3.25 -29.99
N VAL A 133 5.39 -2.28 -29.41
CA VAL A 133 5.94 -1.13 -30.13
C VAL A 133 6.96 -1.56 -31.20
N VAL A 134 7.80 -2.55 -30.90
CA VAL A 134 8.76 -3.09 -31.90
C VAL A 134 8.02 -3.78 -33.05
N ALA A 135 7.00 -4.58 -32.75
CA ALA A 135 6.17 -5.24 -33.75
C ALA A 135 5.45 -4.21 -34.64
N LEU A 136 4.84 -3.18 -34.03
CA LEU A 136 4.20 -2.08 -34.74
C LEU A 136 5.19 -1.33 -35.64
N ARG A 137 6.40 -1.04 -35.15
CA ARG A 137 7.46 -0.37 -35.93
C ARG A 137 7.87 -1.17 -37.16
N LEU A 138 8.00 -2.49 -37.03
CA LEU A 138 8.33 -3.38 -38.15
C LEU A 138 7.22 -3.37 -39.19
N ALA A 139 5.95 -3.51 -38.78
CA ALA A 139 4.80 -3.44 -39.68
C ALA A 139 4.71 -2.09 -40.42
N MET A 140 4.98 -0.96 -39.72
CA MET A 140 5.05 0.36 -40.35
C MET A 140 6.20 0.50 -41.34
N LYS A 141 7.36 -0.13 -41.07
CA LYS A 141 8.53 -0.08 -41.96
C LYS A 141 8.24 -0.76 -43.31
N ASP A 142 7.47 -1.84 -43.30
CA ASP A 142 7.10 -2.56 -44.52
C ASP A 142 6.12 -1.73 -45.39
N LEU A 143 5.14 -1.06 -44.77
CA LEU A 143 4.18 -0.17 -45.46
C LEU A 143 4.82 1.11 -46.01
N ALA A 144 5.79 1.68 -45.29
CA ALA A 144 6.41 2.95 -45.62
C ALA A 144 7.71 2.80 -46.43
N SER A 145 7.92 1.68 -47.13
CA SER A 145 9.10 1.57 -47.97
C SER A 145 9.04 2.64 -49.07
N ARG A 146 10.12 3.43 -49.21
CA ARG A 146 10.21 4.52 -50.19
C ARG A 146 9.92 4.04 -51.62
N GLU A 147 10.25 2.78 -51.91
CA GLU A 147 10.00 2.18 -53.22
C GLU A 147 8.53 1.87 -53.44
N PHE A 148 7.80 1.38 -52.43
CA PHE A 148 6.35 1.18 -52.52
C PHE A 148 5.60 2.50 -52.69
N ILE A 149 5.96 3.51 -51.89
CA ILE A 149 5.36 4.85 -52.02
C ILE A 149 5.68 5.42 -53.41
N ARG A 150 6.91 5.24 -53.91
CA ARG A 150 7.28 5.71 -55.25
C ARG A 150 6.54 4.95 -56.35
N SER A 151 6.40 3.64 -56.25
CA SER A 151 5.70 2.83 -57.26
C SER A 151 4.22 3.19 -57.30
N GLU A 152 3.57 3.37 -56.15
CA GLU A 152 2.16 3.78 -56.12
C GLU A 152 1.94 5.22 -56.59
N LEU A 153 2.82 6.15 -56.21
CA LEU A 153 2.74 7.50 -56.73
C LEU A 153 2.86 7.52 -58.26
N ARG A 154 3.73 6.67 -58.81
CA ARG A 154 3.96 6.59 -60.25
C ARG A 154 2.79 5.91 -60.98
N ALA A 155 2.24 4.84 -60.40
CA ALA A 155 1.04 4.19 -60.90
C ALA A 155 -0.16 5.16 -60.95
N ILE A 156 -0.36 5.95 -59.89
CA ILE A 156 -1.42 6.96 -59.84
C ILE A 156 -1.19 8.07 -60.88
N ILE A 157 0.05 8.54 -61.06
CA ILE A 157 0.38 9.54 -62.08
C ILE A 157 0.12 9.00 -63.49
N GLU A 158 0.54 7.77 -63.78
CA GLU A 158 0.36 7.16 -65.10
C GLU A 158 -1.12 6.88 -65.40
N GLU A 159 -1.94 6.61 -64.38
CA GLU A 159 -3.39 6.55 -64.52
C GLU A 159 -4.03 7.92 -64.79
N LEU A 160 -3.50 8.99 -64.20
CA LEU A 160 -3.95 10.36 -64.49
C LEU A 160 -3.57 10.79 -65.91
N ASP A 161 -2.32 10.57 -66.33
CA ASP A 161 -1.86 10.90 -67.69
C ASP A 161 -2.69 10.16 -68.75
N ARG A 162 -2.97 8.87 -68.54
CA ARG A 162 -3.82 8.07 -69.44
C ARG A 162 -5.26 8.61 -69.51
N ARG A 163 -5.82 9.11 -68.40
CA ARG A 163 -7.14 9.76 -68.41
C ARG A 163 -7.12 11.08 -69.18
N ASP A 164 -6.08 11.89 -69.00
CA ASP A 164 -5.94 13.16 -69.71
C ASP A 164 -5.80 12.93 -71.23
N GLU A 165 -5.11 11.86 -71.66
CA GLU A 165 -5.04 11.44 -73.07
C GLU A 165 -6.39 10.97 -73.62
N GLU A 166 -7.13 10.14 -72.87
CA GLU A 166 -8.48 9.70 -73.24
C GLU A 166 -9.46 10.89 -73.35
N ASP A 167 -9.39 11.85 -72.43
CA ASP A 167 -10.19 13.08 -72.47
C ASP A 167 -9.82 13.98 -73.67
N ALA A 168 -8.53 14.05 -74.03
CA ALA A 168 -8.06 14.79 -75.20
C ALA A 168 -8.51 14.14 -76.53
N GLU A 169 -8.50 12.81 -76.63
CA GLU A 169 -9.04 12.09 -77.79
C GLU A 169 -10.56 12.26 -77.92
N HIS A 170 -11.28 12.30 -76.79
CA HIS A 170 -12.72 12.54 -76.78
C HIS A 170 -13.10 13.98 -77.12
N ALA A 171 -12.27 14.98 -76.78
CA ALA A 171 -12.48 16.38 -77.16
C ALA A 171 -12.13 16.70 -78.63
N GLY A 172 -11.36 15.82 -79.30
CA GLY A 172 -10.95 15.94 -80.70
C GLY A 172 -11.93 15.35 -81.73
N ARG A 173 -13.01 14.71 -81.29
CA ARG A 173 -14.11 14.20 -82.13
C ARG A 173 -15.32 15.11 -82.09
#